data_AF-A0A0R2KT41-F1
#
_entry.id   AF-A0A0R2KT41-F1
#
_cell.length_a   1.000
_cell.length_b   1.000
_cell.length_c   1.000
_cell.angle_alpha   90.00
_cell.angle_beta   90.00
_cell.angle_gamma   90.00
#
_symmetry.space_group_name_H-M   'P 1'
#
loop_
_entity.id
_entity.type
_entity.pdbx_description
1 polymer ?
#
loop_
_entity_poly.entity_id
_entity_poly.type
_entity_poly.pdbx_seq_one_letter_code
_entity_poly.pdbx_strand_id
1 'polypeptide(L)'
;MNFIKEKIWPKFTGGIVLAVIIISFGSVIFHYQRVVSDGFFIAGMVCLLAAIVNILAHAQLFAGFFKRKKKGETDEEYQANKLKVREIGSKKNAPIHFDKFALNMLILAVVLILAAILITL
;
A
#
# COMPACT_ATOMS: atom_id res chain seq x y z
N MET A 1 15.65 -6.27 -18.17
CA MET A 1 14.47 -7.16 -18.15
C MET A 1 14.41 -8.15 -16.98
N ASN A 2 15.49 -8.41 -16.22
CA ASN A 2 15.44 -9.36 -15.09
C ASN A 2 14.95 -8.76 -13.76
N PHE A 3 15.08 -7.44 -13.57
CA PHE A 3 14.64 -6.78 -12.33
C PHE A 3 13.11 -6.79 -12.16
N ILE A 4 12.36 -6.70 -13.26
CA ILE A 4 10.89 -6.72 -13.26
C ILE A 4 10.37 -8.12 -12.89
N LYS A 5 10.96 -9.17 -13.46
CA LYS A 5 10.50 -10.55 -13.24
C LYS A 5 10.72 -11.05 -11.81
N GLU A 6 11.85 -10.75 -11.19
CA GLU A 6 12.14 -11.24 -9.82
C GLU A 6 11.61 -10.33 -8.70
N LYS A 7 11.47 -9.02 -8.97
CA LYS A 7 11.06 -8.05 -7.95
C LYS A 7 9.57 -7.72 -7.96
N ILE A 8 8.91 -7.79 -9.13
CA ILE A 8 7.53 -7.29 -9.34
C ILE A 8 6.51 -8.42 -9.51
N TRP A 9 6.95 -9.65 -9.85
CA TRP A 9 6.03 -10.75 -10.14
C TRP A 9 6.21 -11.95 -9.20
N PRO A 10 5.82 -11.85 -7.92
CA PRO A 10 5.64 -13.06 -7.15
C PRO A 10 4.55 -13.91 -7.82
N LYS A 11 4.74 -15.23 -7.87
CA LYS A 11 3.79 -16.19 -8.46
C LYS A 11 2.34 -15.97 -8.00
N PHE A 12 2.19 -15.44 -6.78
CA PHE A 12 0.91 -15.09 -6.16
C PHE A 12 0.15 -13.97 -6.90
N THR A 13 0.80 -12.87 -7.28
CA THR A 13 0.15 -11.76 -8.02
C THR A 13 -0.38 -12.25 -9.38
N GLY A 14 0.42 -13.06 -10.09
CA GLY A 14 -0.01 -13.65 -11.36
C GLY A 14 -1.24 -14.55 -11.21
N GLY A 15 -1.29 -15.35 -10.14
CA GLY A 15 -2.46 -16.17 -9.83
C GLY A 15 -3.72 -15.34 -9.57
N ILE A 16 -3.61 -14.24 -8.83
CA ILE A 16 -4.74 -13.33 -8.59
C ILE A 16 -5.22 -12.69 -9.89
N VAL A 17 -4.31 -12.19 -10.73
CA VAL A 17 -4.69 -11.57 -12.01
C VAL A 17 -5.42 -12.59 -12.90
N LEU A 18 -4.95 -13.83 -12.96
CA LEU A 18 -5.63 -14.89 -13.70
C LEU A 18 -7.02 -15.18 -13.13
N ALA A 19 -7.16 -15.25 -11.80
CA ALA A 19 -8.44 -15.46 -11.15
C ALA A 19 -9.43 -14.31 -11.44
N VAL A 20 -8.95 -13.06 -11.41
CA VAL A 20 -9.76 -11.88 -11.78
C VAL A 20 -10.29 -12.04 -13.19
N ILE A 21 -9.45 -12.40 -14.16
CA ILE A 21 -9.88 -12.62 -15.55
C ILE A 21 -10.97 -13.70 -15.63
N ILE A 22 -10.75 -14.86 -14.99
CA ILE A 22 -11.73 -15.97 -15.01
C ILE A 22 -13.07 -15.55 -14.41
N ILE A 23 -13.05 -14.86 -13.27
CA ILE A 23 -14.26 -14.37 -12.59
C ILE A 23 -14.95 -13.30 -13.45
N SER A 24 -14.21 -12.40 -14.09
CA SER A 24 -14.76 -11.42 -15.03
C SER A 24 -15.53 -12.11 -16.16
N PHE A 25 -14.92 -13.09 -16.82
CA PHE A 25 -15.57 -13.86 -17.89
C PHE A 25 -16.80 -14.60 -17.39
N GLY A 26 -16.72 -15.26 -16.22
CA GLY A 26 -17.86 -15.92 -15.61
C GLY A 26 -19.01 -14.95 -15.32
N SER A 27 -18.70 -13.75 -14.83
CA SER A 27 -19.72 -12.75 -14.48
C SER A 27 -20.57 -12.32 -15.70
N VAL A 28 -19.98 -12.27 -16.89
CA VAL A 28 -20.67 -11.95 -18.14
C VAL A 28 -21.61 -13.08 -18.53
N ILE A 29 -21.15 -14.34 -18.46
CA ILE A 29 -21.95 -15.52 -18.82
C ILE A 29 -23.17 -15.69 -17.90
N PHE A 30 -22.99 -15.49 -16.59
CA PHE A 30 -24.04 -15.67 -15.60
C PHE A 30 -24.86 -14.39 -15.30
N HIS A 31 -24.59 -13.29 -16.01
CA HIS A 31 -25.24 -11.99 -15.82
C HIS A 31 -25.15 -11.40 -14.39
N TYR A 32 -24.08 -11.72 -13.65
CA TYR A 32 -23.78 -11.17 -12.31
C TYR A 32 -22.79 -10.00 -12.34
N GLN A 33 -22.68 -9.30 -13.47
CA GLN A 33 -21.69 -8.26 -13.73
C GLN A 33 -21.62 -7.17 -12.65
N ARG A 34 -22.78 -6.69 -12.17
CA ARG A 34 -22.83 -5.63 -11.14
C ARG A 34 -22.20 -6.06 -9.83
N VAL A 35 -22.61 -7.22 -9.31
CA VAL A 35 -22.12 -7.73 -8.01
C VAL A 35 -20.61 -7.98 -8.07
N VAL A 36 -20.14 -8.54 -9.18
CA VAL A 36 -18.71 -8.81 -9.38
C VAL A 36 -17.92 -7.51 -9.54
N SER A 37 -18.44 -6.54 -10.29
CA SER A 37 -17.81 -5.22 -10.46
C SER A 37 -17.71 -4.47 -9.14
N ASP A 38 -18.78 -4.41 -8.34
CA ASP A 38 -18.77 -3.79 -7.01
C ASP A 38 -17.73 -4.45 -6.09
N GLY A 39 -17.67 -5.79 -6.10
CA GLY A 39 -16.70 -6.56 -5.34
C GLY A 39 -15.25 -6.26 -5.75
N PHE A 40 -14.97 -6.20 -7.05
CA PHE A 40 -13.65 -5.83 -7.57
C PHE A 40 -13.29 -4.39 -7.26
N PHE A 41 -14.22 -3.46 -7.35
CA PHE A 41 -13.97 -2.07 -7.03
C PHE A 41 -13.62 -1.88 -5.55
N ILE A 42 -14.39 -2.49 -4.64
CA ILE A 42 -14.12 -2.46 -3.20
C ILE A 42 -12.76 -3.11 -2.89
N ALA A 43 -12.49 -4.29 -3.45
CA ALA A 43 -11.21 -4.98 -3.24
C ALA A 43 -10.03 -4.15 -3.77
N GLY A 44 -10.16 -3.54 -4.95
CA GLY A 44 -9.15 -2.66 -5.53
C GLY A 44 -8.89 -1.42 -4.68
N MET A 45 -9.94 -0.81 -4.12
CA MET A 45 -9.82 0.32 -3.19
C MET A 45 -9.10 -0.07 -1.89
N VAL A 46 -9.39 -1.25 -1.33
CA VAL A 46 -8.69 -1.75 -0.14
C VAL A 46 -7.20 -1.97 -0.43
N CYS A 47 -6.86 -2.57 -1.57
CA CYS A 47 -5.46 -2.72 -2.00
C CYS A 47 -4.76 -1.37 -2.17
N LEU A 48 -5.43 -0.39 -2.77
CA LEU A 48 -4.89 0.96 -2.94
C LEU A 48 -4.60 1.63 -1.59
N LEU A 49 -5.56 1.57 -0.66
CA LEU A 49 -5.39 2.13 0.68
C LEU A 49 -4.25 1.43 1.44
N ALA A 50 -4.17 0.11 1.36
CA ALA A 50 -3.08 -0.66 1.98
C ALA A 50 -1.71 -0.26 1.42
N ALA A 51 -1.60 -0.05 0.11
CA ALA A 51 -0.37 0.42 -0.51
C ALA A 51 0.00 1.84 -0.04
N ILE A 52 -0.96 2.76 0.00
CA ILE A 52 -0.76 4.13 0.49
C ILE A 52 -0.28 4.12 1.94
N VAL A 53 -0.96 3.38 2.81
CA VAL A 53 -0.58 3.25 4.23
C VAL A 53 0.84 2.71 4.35
N ASN A 54 1.20 1.68 3.57
CA ASN A 54 2.54 1.11 3.61
C ASN A 54 3.62 2.09 3.14
N ILE A 55 3.37 2.83 2.06
CA ILE A 55 4.28 3.87 1.54
C ILE A 55 4.45 4.98 2.58
N LEU A 56 3.35 5.46 3.17
CA LEU A 56 3.37 6.52 4.19
C LEU A 56 4.07 6.06 5.49
N ALA A 57 3.85 4.81 5.90
CA ALA A 57 4.53 4.22 7.06
C ALA A 57 6.05 4.13 6.84
N HIS A 58 6.47 3.69 5.65
CA HIS A 58 7.89 3.64 5.28
C HIS A 58 8.53 5.01 5.10
N ALA A 59 7.76 6.03 4.73
CA ALA A 59 8.24 7.42 4.62
C ALA A 59 8.60 8.05 5.98
N GLN A 60 8.51 7.30 7.09
CA GLN A 60 8.87 7.75 8.45
C GLN A 60 8.22 9.09 8.84
N LEU A 61 7.05 9.41 8.25
CA LEU A 61 6.33 10.67 8.44
C LEU A 61 6.02 10.92 9.94
N PHE A 62 5.76 9.85 10.68
CA PHE A 62 5.48 9.88 12.11
C PHE A 62 6.73 9.85 13.02
N ALA A 63 7.94 9.74 12.46
CA ALA A 63 9.17 9.77 13.26
C ALA A 63 9.28 11.12 14.00
N GLY A 64 9.24 11.09 15.34
CA GLY A 64 9.33 12.28 16.18
C GLY A 64 8.03 13.06 16.39
N PHE A 65 6.86 12.59 15.92
CA PHE A 65 5.57 13.27 16.14
C PHE A 65 5.07 13.17 17.60
N PHE A 66 5.51 12.15 18.34
CA PHE A 66 4.99 11.83 19.69
C PHE A 66 6.08 11.78 20.77
N LYS A 67 6.86 12.86 20.95
CA LYS A 67 7.58 13.05 22.23
C LYS A 67 7.13 14.35 22.88
N ARG A 68 6.09 14.25 23.71
CA ARG A 68 5.73 15.28 24.69
C ARG A 68 6.42 14.96 26.01
N LYS A 69 6.92 15.98 26.71
CA LYS A 69 7.50 15.88 28.05
C LYS A 69 6.54 15.14 28.98
N LYS A 70 7.00 14.08 29.66
CA LYS A 70 6.16 13.37 30.63
C LYS A 70 5.97 14.26 31.86
N LYS A 71 4.79 14.21 32.48
CA LYS A 71 4.49 14.99 33.69
C LYS A 71 5.35 14.45 34.85
N GLY A 72 6.28 15.25 35.35
CA GLY A 72 7.26 14.86 36.38
C GLY A 72 8.69 14.62 35.88
N GLU A 73 8.96 14.77 34.58
CA GLU A 73 10.31 14.63 34.01
C GLU A 73 11.10 15.94 34.19
N THR A 74 12.32 15.84 34.74
CA THR A 74 13.21 17.00 34.97
C THR A 74 13.70 17.56 33.63
N ASP A 75 13.96 18.86 33.52
CA ASP A 75 14.43 19.45 32.25
C ASP A 75 15.75 18.82 31.75
N GLU A 76 16.61 18.38 32.67
CA GLU A 76 17.85 17.68 32.35
C GLU A 76 17.61 16.27 31.79
N GLU A 77 16.65 15.51 32.34
CA GLU A 77 16.28 14.18 31.85
C GLU A 77 15.60 14.25 30.48
N TYR A 78 14.79 15.28 30.26
CA TYR A 78 14.14 15.55 28.98
C TYR A 78 15.17 15.95 27.89
N GLN A 79 16.21 16.71 28.26
CA GLN A 79 17.30 17.09 27.36
C GLN A 79 18.28 15.94 27.10
N ALA A 80 18.55 15.09 28.09
CA ALA A 80 19.36 13.87 27.93
C ALA A 80 18.66 12.84 27.01
N ASN A 81 17.33 12.75 27.09
CA ASN A 81 16.51 11.92 26.22
C ASN A 81 16.03 12.65 24.95
N LYS A 82 16.58 13.82 24.64
CA LYS A 82 16.12 14.62 23.50
C LYS A 82 16.38 13.85 22.22
N LEU A 83 15.33 13.72 21.42
CA LEU A 83 15.38 13.13 20.09
C LEU A 83 16.45 13.86 19.27
N LYS A 84 17.42 13.12 18.71
CA LYS A 84 18.47 13.67 17.83
C LYS A 84 17.82 14.26 16.57
N VAL A 85 17.53 15.55 16.58
CA VAL A 85 16.76 16.26 15.54
C VAL A 85 17.40 16.08 14.15
N ARG A 86 18.74 16.10 14.07
CA ARG A 86 19.47 15.91 12.81
C ARG A 86 19.32 14.48 12.23
N GLU A 87 19.28 13.48 13.10
CA GLU A 87 19.06 12.08 12.71
C GLU A 87 17.63 11.87 12.20
N ILE A 88 16.64 12.49 12.85
CA ILE A 88 15.22 12.41 12.44
C ILE A 88 14.98 13.20 11.16
N GLY A 89 15.60 14.38 11.01
CA GLY A 89 15.54 15.17 9.80
C GLY A 89 16.11 14.41 8.61
N SER A 90 17.29 13.80 8.76
CA SER A 90 17.90 12.96 7.72
C SER A 90 17.04 11.73 7.38
N LYS A 91 16.40 11.11 8.38
CA LYS A 91 15.48 9.99 8.22
C LYS A 91 14.19 10.36 7.47
N LYS A 92 13.59 11.51 7.77
CA LYS A 92 12.42 12.06 7.06
C LYS A 92 12.75 12.49 5.63
N ASN A 93 13.98 12.92 5.38
CA ASN A 93 14.44 13.34 4.05
C ASN A 93 14.95 12.16 3.21
N ALA A 94 14.83 10.93 3.71
CA ALA A 94 15.17 9.74 2.94
C ALA A 94 14.20 9.60 1.75
N PRO A 95 14.69 9.14 0.59
CA PRO A 95 13.84 8.98 -0.59
C PRO A 95 12.72 7.97 -0.32
N ILE A 96 11.52 8.27 -0.83
CA ILE A 96 10.37 7.38 -0.75
C ILE A 96 10.73 6.05 -1.41
N HIS A 97 10.79 4.98 -0.60
CA HIS A 97 11.11 3.65 -1.09
C HIS A 97 9.83 2.87 -1.32
N PHE A 98 9.59 2.47 -2.57
CA PHE A 98 8.52 1.53 -2.92
C PHE A 98 9.03 0.12 -2.67
N ASP A 99 8.58 -0.49 -1.58
CA ASP A 99 8.86 -1.89 -1.31
C ASP A 99 8.08 -2.81 -2.26
N LYS A 100 8.46 -4.09 -2.27
CA LYS A 100 7.81 -5.10 -3.12
C LYS A 100 6.31 -5.21 -2.80
N PHE A 101 5.93 -5.06 -1.54
CA PHE A 101 4.55 -5.18 -1.09
C PHE A 101 3.66 -4.05 -1.62
N ALA A 102 4.08 -2.78 -1.46
CA ALA A 102 3.35 -1.62 -1.97
C ALA A 102 3.21 -1.67 -3.49
N LEU A 103 4.27 -2.04 -4.22
CA LEU A 103 4.21 -2.20 -5.67
C LEU A 103 3.19 -3.27 -6.08
N ASN A 104 3.19 -4.43 -5.43
CA ASN A 104 2.24 -5.49 -5.73
C ASN A 104 0.79 -5.06 -5.44
N MET A 105 0.56 -4.40 -4.30
CA MET A 105 -0.77 -3.91 -3.95
C MET A 105 -1.26 -2.81 -4.89
N LEU A 106 -0.37 -1.92 -5.37
CA LEU A 106 -0.71 -0.94 -6.40
C LEU A 106 -1.10 -1.62 -7.72
N ILE A 107 -0.33 -2.61 -8.17
CA ILE A 107 -0.64 -3.35 -9.40
C ILE A 107 -1.99 -4.05 -9.27
N LEU A 108 -2.23 -4.74 -8.15
CA LEU A 108 -3.51 -5.42 -7.90
C LEU A 108 -4.67 -4.43 -7.84
N ALA A 109 -4.50 -3.28 -7.19
CA ALA A 109 -5.51 -2.23 -7.14
C ALA A 109 -5.89 -1.75 -8.55
N VAL A 110 -4.88 -1.45 -9.38
CA VAL A 110 -5.09 -1.03 -10.77
C VAL A 110 -5.83 -2.10 -11.57
N VAL A 111 -5.39 -3.36 -11.50
CA VAL A 111 -6.01 -4.47 -12.24
C VAL A 111 -7.47 -4.66 -11.81
N LEU A 112 -7.76 -4.66 -10.51
CA LEU A 112 -9.10 -4.85 -9.98
C LEU A 112 -10.04 -3.70 -10.36
N ILE A 113 -9.59 -2.45 -10.24
CA ILE A 113 -10.41 -1.27 -10.59
C ILE A 113 -10.67 -1.24 -12.10
N LEU A 114 -9.66 -1.51 -12.93
CA LEU A 114 -9.85 -1.58 -14.38
C LEU A 114 -10.80 -2.72 -14.78
N ALA A 115 -10.65 -3.90 -14.16
CA ALA A 115 -11.56 -5.02 -14.40
C ALA A 115 -12.99 -4.66 -13.99
N ALA A 116 -13.19 -4.02 -12.84
CA ALA A 116 -14.51 -3.56 -12.40
C ALA A 116 -15.16 -2.65 -13.44
N ILE A 117 -14.43 -1.60 -13.89
CA ILE A 117 -14.92 -0.64 -14.89
C ILE A 117 -15.27 -1.35 -16.21
N LEU A 118 -14.39 -2.23 -16.70
CA LEU A 118 -14.57 -2.93 -17.97
C LEU A 118 -15.74 -3.90 -17.98
N ILE A 119 -16.06 -4.54 -16.84
CA ILE A 119 -17.22 -5.47 -16.74
C ILE A 119 -18.55 -4.72 -16.76
N THR A 120 -18.56 -3.46 -16.30
CA THR A 120 -19.74 -2.59 -16.28
C THR A 120 -20.00 -1.83 -17.57
N LEU A 121 -19.00 -1.72 -18.46
CA LEU A 121 -19.12 -1.16 -19.80
C LEU A 121 -19.78 -2.15 -20.76
#